data_AF-A0A0C9Z8H2-F1
#
_entry.id   AF-A0A0C9Z8H2-F1
#
_cell.length_a   1.000
_cell.length_b   1.000
_cell.length_c   1.000
_cell.angle_alpha   90.00
_cell.angle_beta   90.00
_cell.angle_gamma   90.00
#
_symmetry.space_group_name_H-M   'P 1'
#
loop_
_entity.id
_entity.type
_entity.pdbx_description
1 polymer ?
#
loop_
_entity_poly.entity_id
_entity_poly.type
_entity_poly.pdbx_seq_one_letter_code
_entity_poly.pdbx_strand_id
1 'polypeptide(L)'
;MLYALFGPSIFCRTPQEHLECQWRKNIQLPHTPPERHVRVYLFLEWQEGRDDKELLDNLLYLKADVPLEPTGKLSLLRIREMWGLEDCIPIDQCRRMAFKSADSDYLSPIAIGVLAGENGVLKLFGRSCTPTFPPNAVGSTTLSTLPEPRPSDATVAMREKRMQYVRRYQAETTWLYETANEKVDEVLSSKTMLFVFVVLVICIANVIIRFIDGLNQSETCLWVPWLEFKNEYAHNRL
;
A
#
# COMPACT_ATOMS: atom_id res chain seq x y z
N MET A 1 8.03 27.61 0.66
CA MET A 1 7.47 27.96 -0.67
C MET A 1 8.57 27.79 -1.72
N LEU A 2 8.97 26.54 -2.04
CA LEU A 2 10.12 26.26 -2.92
C LEU A 2 10.10 24.85 -3.60
N TYR A 3 8.94 24.18 -3.70
CA TYR A 3 8.89 22.78 -4.20
C TYR A 3 8.15 22.57 -5.53
N ALA A 4 7.57 23.61 -6.15
CA ALA A 4 6.80 23.47 -7.39
C ALA A 4 7.64 23.35 -8.69
N LEU A 5 8.97 23.16 -8.60
CA LEU A 5 9.88 23.14 -9.75
C LEU A 5 10.52 21.77 -10.05
N PHE A 6 10.28 20.76 -9.22
CA PHE A 6 10.75 19.42 -9.52
C PHE A 6 9.62 18.63 -10.16
N GLY A 7 9.68 18.50 -11.49
CA GLY A 7 8.97 17.44 -12.19
C GLY A 7 9.34 16.06 -11.63
N PRO A 8 8.63 14.98 -12.00
CA PRO A 8 8.81 13.67 -11.40
C PRO A 8 10.29 13.26 -11.42
N SER A 9 10.85 13.12 -10.23
CA SER A 9 12.23 12.72 -10.02
C SER A 9 12.46 11.34 -10.63
N ILE A 10 13.66 11.08 -11.15
CA ILE A 10 14.10 9.73 -11.59
C ILE A 10 14.01 8.66 -10.49
N PHE A 11 13.80 9.09 -9.23
CA PHE A 11 13.62 8.24 -8.06
C PHE A 11 12.14 8.01 -7.70
N CYS A 12 11.20 8.69 -8.35
CA CYS A 12 9.77 8.53 -8.13
C CYS A 12 9.22 7.49 -9.11
N ARG A 13 8.38 6.58 -8.60
CA ARG A 13 7.66 5.65 -9.47
C ARG A 13 6.66 6.41 -10.33
N THR A 14 6.52 5.99 -11.57
CA THR A 14 5.46 6.46 -12.46
C THR A 14 4.09 5.97 -11.96
N PRO A 15 2.99 6.65 -12.33
CA PRO A 15 1.65 6.19 -12.00
C PRO A 15 1.38 4.74 -12.45
N GLN A 16 1.92 4.34 -13.61
CA GLN A 16 1.84 2.97 -14.11
C GLN A 16 2.60 1.97 -13.22
N GLU A 17 3.81 2.31 -12.76
CA GLU A 17 4.57 1.46 -11.82
C GLU A 17 3.89 1.38 -10.45
N HIS A 18 3.22 2.45 -10.00
CA HIS A 18 2.37 2.39 -8.81
C HIS A 18 1.21 1.41 -8.99
N LEU A 19 0.57 1.40 -10.17
CA LEU A 19 -0.56 0.53 -10.48
C LEU A 19 -0.12 -0.94 -10.50
N GLU A 20 0.98 -1.23 -11.20
CA GLU A 20 1.59 -2.56 -11.21
C GLU A 20 1.96 -3.02 -9.80
N CYS A 21 2.54 -2.14 -8.97
CA CYS A 21 2.88 -2.48 -7.60
C CYS A 21 1.63 -2.77 -6.74
N GLN A 22 0.54 -2.02 -6.94
CA GLN A 22 -0.72 -2.22 -6.24
C GLN A 22 -1.32 -3.59 -6.56
N TRP A 23 -1.30 -3.97 -7.85
CA TRP A 23 -1.73 -5.29 -8.30
C TRP A 23 -0.86 -6.41 -7.75
N ARG A 24 0.48 -6.31 -7.90
CA ARG A 24 1.41 -7.34 -7.41
C ARG A 24 1.31 -7.58 -5.91
N LYS A 25 1.10 -6.51 -5.13
CA LYS A 25 0.96 -6.60 -3.67
C LYS A 25 -0.45 -6.92 -3.21
N ASN A 26 -1.43 -6.96 -4.12
CA ASN A 26 -2.84 -7.11 -3.81
C ASN A 26 -3.29 -6.19 -2.66
N ILE A 27 -2.99 -4.88 -2.79
CA ILE A 27 -3.27 -3.93 -1.71
C ILE A 27 -4.78 -3.91 -1.43
N GLN A 28 -5.15 -4.32 -0.21
CA GLN A 28 -6.50 -4.20 0.30
C GLN A 28 -6.57 -3.01 1.25
N LEU A 29 -7.55 -2.13 1.01
CA LEU A 29 -7.88 -1.04 1.92
C LEU A 29 -8.91 -1.55 2.94
N PRO A 30 -8.95 -0.97 4.16
CA PRO A 30 -9.99 -1.29 5.14
C PRO A 30 -11.38 -1.06 4.56
N HIS A 31 -12.42 -1.72 5.07
CA HIS A 31 -13.77 -1.56 4.52
C HIS A 31 -14.23 -0.10 4.60
N THR A 32 -14.00 0.53 5.75
CA THR A 32 -14.25 1.95 5.99
C THR A 32 -12.95 2.75 5.98
N PRO A 33 -12.93 3.95 5.35
CA PRO A 33 -11.79 4.86 5.48
C PRO A 33 -11.57 5.23 6.96
N PRO A 34 -10.32 5.38 7.41
CA PRO A 34 -10.04 5.88 8.75
C PRO A 34 -10.65 7.27 8.98
N GLU A 35 -10.85 7.64 10.25
CA GLU A 35 -11.34 8.98 10.57
C GLU A 35 -10.45 10.06 9.95
N ARG A 36 -11.09 11.13 9.45
CA ARG A 36 -10.43 12.24 8.77
C ARG A 36 -9.64 11.83 7.53
N HIS A 37 -9.98 10.70 6.91
CA HIS A 37 -9.47 10.30 5.61
C HIS A 37 -10.60 10.26 4.59
N VAL A 38 -10.24 10.40 3.32
CA VAL A 38 -11.12 10.18 2.19
C VAL A 38 -10.52 9.10 1.29
N ARG A 39 -11.35 8.16 0.85
CA ARG A 39 -10.93 7.15 -0.12
C ARG A 39 -10.88 7.77 -1.50
N VAL A 40 -9.75 7.62 -2.16
CA VAL A 40 -9.50 8.18 -3.48
C VAL A 40 -9.24 7.07 -4.48
N TYR A 41 -9.98 7.09 -5.60
CA TYR A 41 -9.68 6.29 -6.80
C TYR A 41 -9.17 7.21 -7.90
N LEU A 42 -7.96 6.95 -8.40
CA LEU A 42 -7.36 7.70 -9.48
C LEU A 42 -7.30 6.85 -10.75
N PHE A 43 -7.92 7.36 -11.81
CA PHE A 43 -7.87 6.78 -13.15
C PHE A 43 -6.82 7.47 -14.01
N LEU A 44 -6.05 6.69 -14.75
CA LEU A 44 -5.02 7.21 -15.68
C LEU A 44 -5.55 7.43 -17.10
N GLU A 45 -6.60 6.72 -17.48
CA GLU A 45 -7.14 6.69 -18.86
C GLU A 45 -8.62 7.10 -18.93
N TRP A 46 -9.12 7.79 -17.89
CA TRP A 46 -10.49 8.27 -17.88
C TRP A 46 -10.72 9.37 -18.92
N GLN A 47 -11.90 9.35 -19.54
CA GLN A 47 -12.34 10.34 -20.52
C GLN A 47 -13.73 10.85 -20.15
N GLU A 48 -13.98 12.12 -20.44
CA GLU A 48 -15.25 12.78 -20.16
C GLU A 48 -16.42 12.09 -20.88
N GLY A 49 -17.53 11.91 -20.14
CA GLY A 49 -18.72 11.19 -20.62
C GLY A 49 -18.62 9.65 -20.60
N ARG A 50 -17.42 9.07 -20.40
CA ARG A 50 -17.24 7.62 -20.35
C ARG A 50 -17.71 7.04 -19.01
N ASP A 51 -18.36 5.88 -19.07
CA ASP A 51 -18.66 5.10 -17.86
C ASP A 51 -17.35 4.52 -17.30
N ASP A 52 -17.19 4.54 -15.98
CA ASP A 52 -15.97 4.11 -15.31
C ASP A 52 -16.01 2.64 -14.86
N LYS A 53 -17.13 1.94 -15.13
CA LYS A 53 -17.29 0.50 -14.85
C LYS A 53 -16.17 -0.34 -15.48
N GLU A 54 -15.85 -0.12 -16.75
CA GLU A 54 -14.78 -0.86 -17.42
C GLU A 54 -13.41 -0.63 -16.74
N LEU A 55 -13.15 0.57 -16.22
CA LEU A 55 -11.92 0.88 -15.51
C LEU A 55 -11.89 0.22 -14.13
N LEU A 56 -13.03 0.16 -13.45
CA LEU A 56 -13.17 -0.48 -12.14
C LEU A 56 -13.06 -2.01 -12.26
N ASP A 57 -13.73 -2.61 -13.23
CA ASP A 57 -13.76 -4.07 -13.46
C ASP A 57 -12.37 -4.59 -13.87
N ASN A 58 -11.66 -3.83 -14.70
CA ASN A 58 -10.28 -4.14 -15.09
C ASN A 58 -9.23 -3.68 -14.07
N LEU A 59 -9.65 -3.13 -12.93
CA LEU A 59 -8.78 -2.63 -11.86
C LEU A 59 -7.75 -1.58 -12.32
N LEU A 60 -8.06 -0.81 -13.37
CA LEU A 60 -7.20 0.20 -13.99
C LEU A 60 -7.21 1.53 -13.21
N TYR A 61 -7.06 1.44 -11.89
CA TYR A 61 -7.07 2.60 -11.00
C TYR A 61 -6.17 2.41 -9.78
N LEU A 62 -5.57 3.52 -9.36
CA LEU A 62 -4.87 3.61 -8.08
C LEU A 62 -5.87 3.89 -6.97
N LYS A 63 -5.67 3.28 -5.80
CA LYS A 63 -6.53 3.50 -4.64
C LYS A 63 -5.72 3.75 -3.37
N ALA A 64 -6.13 4.74 -2.59
CA ALA A 64 -5.58 5.03 -1.28
C ALA A 64 -6.59 5.74 -0.39
N ASP A 65 -6.42 5.62 0.92
CA ASP A 65 -7.10 6.47 1.90
C ASP A 65 -6.17 7.66 2.20
N VAL A 66 -6.61 8.86 1.84
CA VAL A 66 -5.79 10.08 1.92
C VAL A 66 -6.26 10.92 3.11
N PRO A 67 -5.35 11.33 4.01
CA PRO A 67 -5.72 12.17 5.16
C PRO A 67 -6.13 13.57 4.71
N LEU A 68 -7.16 14.09 5.38
CA LEU A 68 -7.62 15.47 5.25
C LEU A 68 -6.78 16.40 6.13
N GLU A 69 -6.66 17.64 5.69
CA GLU A 69 -6.08 18.73 6.49
C GLU A 69 -6.86 18.95 7.79
N PRO A 70 -6.29 19.62 8.80
CA PRO A 70 -7.02 20.05 10.01
C PRO A 70 -8.31 20.81 9.72
N THR A 71 -8.37 21.53 8.60
CA THR A 71 -9.57 22.26 8.15
C THR A 71 -10.59 21.38 7.43
N GLY A 72 -10.34 20.07 7.29
CA GLY A 72 -11.17 19.12 6.54
C GLY A 72 -11.01 19.20 5.01
N LYS A 73 -10.07 20.01 4.51
CA LYS A 73 -9.77 20.12 3.08
C LYS A 73 -8.93 18.92 2.61
N LEU A 74 -9.06 18.56 1.34
CA LEU A 74 -8.19 17.57 0.69
C LEU A 74 -7.17 18.31 -0.18
N SER A 75 -5.88 18.00 0.00
CA SER A 75 -4.81 18.51 -0.85
C SER A 75 -4.63 17.64 -2.10
N LEU A 76 -4.96 18.20 -3.27
CA LEU A 76 -4.71 17.57 -4.58
C LEU A 76 -3.21 17.59 -4.91
N LEU A 77 -2.46 18.57 -4.42
CA LEU A 77 -0.99 18.58 -4.52
C LEU A 77 -0.39 17.33 -3.88
N ARG A 78 -0.83 16.96 -2.67
CA ARG A 78 -0.36 15.75 -1.99
C ARG A 78 -0.63 14.48 -2.78
N ILE A 79 -1.78 14.41 -3.46
CA ILE A 79 -2.14 13.27 -4.31
C ILE A 79 -1.24 13.21 -5.54
N ARG A 80 -0.95 14.35 -6.17
CA ARG A 80 0.00 14.44 -7.28
C ARG A 80 1.38 13.94 -6.87
N GLU A 81 1.89 14.39 -5.73
CA GLU A 81 3.18 13.96 -5.19
C GLU A 81 3.20 12.47 -4.85
N MET A 82 2.10 11.94 -4.31
CA MET A 82 1.99 10.53 -3.90
C MET A 82 2.16 9.55 -5.07
N TRP A 83 1.70 9.93 -6.26
CA TRP A 83 1.69 9.06 -7.45
C TRP A 83 2.50 9.61 -8.63
N GLY A 84 3.23 10.71 -8.46
CA GLY A 84 4.04 11.33 -9.50
C GLY A 84 3.22 11.86 -10.68
N LEU A 85 2.10 12.52 -10.40
CA LEU A 85 1.21 13.10 -11.41
C LEU A 85 1.56 14.55 -11.71
N GLU A 86 1.35 14.97 -12.96
CA GLU A 86 1.44 16.38 -13.35
C GLU A 86 0.19 17.14 -12.91
N ASP A 87 -0.95 16.55 -13.20
CA ASP A 87 -2.25 17.11 -12.91
C ASP A 87 -3.16 16.04 -12.29
N CYS A 88 -4.06 16.48 -11.43
CA CYS A 88 -5.01 15.61 -10.75
C CYS A 88 -6.34 16.36 -10.61
N ILE A 89 -7.32 15.95 -11.41
CA ILE A 89 -8.59 16.63 -11.54
C ILE A 89 -9.70 15.73 -10.99
N PRO A 90 -10.57 16.25 -10.11
CA PRO A 90 -11.70 15.47 -9.60
C PRO A 90 -12.76 15.23 -10.65
N ILE A 91 -13.48 14.12 -10.52
CA ILE A 91 -14.57 13.74 -11.41
C ILE A 91 -15.89 13.94 -10.68
N ASP A 92 -16.80 14.70 -11.28
CA ASP A 92 -18.21 14.71 -10.89
C ASP A 92 -18.84 13.40 -11.39
N GLN A 93 -19.11 12.48 -10.46
CA GLN A 93 -19.60 11.14 -10.79
C GLN A 93 -21.01 11.15 -11.39
N CYS A 94 -21.85 12.09 -10.98
CA CYS A 94 -23.23 12.20 -11.46
C CYS A 94 -23.25 12.72 -12.90
N ARG A 95 -22.40 13.71 -13.19
CA ARG A 95 -22.34 14.36 -14.50
C ARG A 95 -21.31 13.75 -15.45
N ARG A 96 -20.44 12.87 -14.96
CA ARG A 96 -19.33 12.23 -15.68
C ARG A 96 -18.41 13.24 -16.37
N MET A 97 -18.10 14.31 -15.66
CA MET A 97 -17.27 15.41 -16.17
C MET A 97 -16.18 15.80 -15.18
N ALA A 98 -15.15 16.46 -15.70
CA ALA A 98 -14.11 17.05 -14.89
C ALA A 98 -14.72 18.16 -14.00
N PHE A 99 -14.54 18.05 -12.69
CA PHE A 99 -14.95 19.06 -11.74
C PHE A 99 -13.93 20.19 -11.71
N LYS A 100 -14.37 21.40 -12.07
CA LYS A 100 -13.54 22.61 -11.99
C LYS A 100 -13.67 23.22 -10.60
N SER A 101 -12.69 22.95 -9.75
CA SER A 101 -12.55 23.62 -8.46
C SER A 101 -12.14 25.08 -8.65
N ALA A 102 -12.57 25.95 -7.74
CA ALA A 102 -12.08 27.33 -7.66
C ALA A 102 -10.60 27.39 -7.24
N ASP A 103 -10.14 26.36 -6.51
CA ASP A 103 -8.76 26.17 -6.08
C ASP A 103 -8.24 24.86 -6.71
N SER A 104 -7.22 24.96 -7.56
CA SER A 104 -6.64 23.81 -8.28
C SER A 104 -5.91 22.84 -7.36
N ASP A 105 -5.48 23.29 -6.17
CA ASP A 105 -4.64 22.50 -5.28
C ASP A 105 -5.42 21.90 -4.10
N TYR A 106 -6.64 22.38 -3.84
CA TYR A 106 -7.45 21.95 -2.71
C TYR A 106 -8.92 21.71 -3.06
N LEU A 107 -9.51 20.71 -2.42
CA LEU A 107 -10.96 20.53 -2.35
C LEU A 107 -11.50 20.90 -0.98
N SER A 108 -12.59 21.67 -0.99
CA SER A 108 -13.32 22.02 0.22
C SER A 108 -14.06 20.80 0.78
N PRO A 109 -14.36 20.76 2.09
CA PRO A 109 -15.15 19.69 2.70
C PRO A 109 -16.49 19.46 2.00
N ILE A 110 -17.14 20.54 1.56
CA ILE A 110 -18.41 20.49 0.82
C ILE A 110 -18.21 19.83 -0.55
N ALA A 111 -17.17 20.22 -1.29
CA ALA A 111 -16.88 19.61 -2.59
C ALA A 111 -16.58 18.10 -2.43
N ILE A 112 -15.85 17.71 -1.38
CA ILE A 112 -15.61 16.29 -1.09
C ILE A 112 -16.92 15.56 -0.84
N GLY A 113 -17.82 16.12 -0.01
CA GLY A 113 -19.13 15.52 0.28
C GLY A 113 -20.00 15.34 -0.97
N VAL A 114 -20.01 16.33 -1.87
CA VAL A 114 -20.75 16.25 -3.13
C VAL A 114 -20.13 15.25 -4.11
N LEU A 115 -18.80 15.29 -4.28
CA LEU A 115 -18.11 14.50 -5.30
C LEU A 115 -17.89 13.04 -4.89
N ALA A 116 -17.75 12.74 -3.60
CA ALA A 116 -17.63 11.37 -3.11
C ALA A 116 -18.96 10.58 -3.18
N GLY A 117 -20.08 11.30 -3.18
CA GLY A 117 -21.43 10.75 -3.21
C GLY A 117 -21.71 9.80 -2.05
N GLU A 118 -22.68 8.90 -2.25
CA GLU A 118 -23.10 7.91 -1.24
C GLU A 118 -22.04 6.83 -0.98
N ASN A 119 -21.16 6.58 -1.95
CA ASN A 119 -20.13 5.55 -1.85
C ASN A 119 -18.94 5.98 -0.98
N GLY A 120 -18.84 7.26 -0.62
CA GLY A 120 -17.73 7.81 0.17
C GLY A 120 -16.37 7.73 -0.55
N VAL A 121 -16.36 7.52 -1.87
CA VAL A 121 -15.15 7.40 -2.69
C VAL A 121 -15.07 8.58 -3.63
N LEU A 122 -13.99 9.35 -3.51
CA LEU A 122 -13.67 10.43 -4.43
C LEU A 122 -12.95 9.87 -5.66
N LYS A 123 -13.49 10.12 -6.84
CA LYS A 123 -12.89 9.73 -8.11
C LYS A 123 -12.12 10.89 -8.73
N LEU A 124 -10.90 10.63 -9.15
CA LEU A 124 -9.99 11.58 -9.74
C LEU A 124 -9.45 11.01 -11.06
N PHE A 125 -9.07 11.86 -12.00
CA PHE A 125 -8.23 11.46 -13.12
C PHE A 125 -6.92 12.23 -13.08
N GLY A 126 -5.83 11.54 -13.43
CA GLY A 126 -4.49 12.09 -13.41
C GLY A 126 -3.86 12.06 -14.79
N ARG A 127 -3.18 13.13 -15.17
CA ARG A 127 -2.27 13.10 -16.32
C ARG A 127 -0.87 12.81 -15.81
N SER A 128 -0.29 11.74 -16.34
CA SER A 128 1.13 11.46 -16.15
C SER A 128 1.94 12.42 -17.03
N CYS A 129 3.13 12.81 -16.58
CA CYS A 129 4.07 13.58 -17.40
C CYS A 129 4.45 12.75 -18.63
N THR A 130 3.75 12.93 -19.73
CA THR A 130 4.27 12.57 -21.05
C THR A 130 5.24 13.69 -21.45
N PRO A 131 6.45 13.36 -21.95
CA PRO A 131 7.30 14.38 -22.54
C PRO A 131 6.54 14.99 -23.72
N THR A 132 6.03 16.20 -23.52
CA THR A 132 5.29 16.97 -24.53
C THR A 132 6.29 17.37 -25.61
N PHE A 133 6.25 16.69 -26.74
CA PHE A 133 6.79 17.27 -27.97
C PHE A 133 5.86 18.41 -28.41
N PRO A 134 6.40 19.55 -28.87
CA PRO A 134 5.57 20.68 -29.29
C PRO A 134 4.67 20.29 -30.47
N PRO A 135 3.41 20.77 -30.50
CA PRO A 135 2.46 20.43 -31.55
C PRO A 135 2.78 21.27 -32.78
N ASN A 136 3.49 20.69 -33.75
CA ASN A 136 3.57 21.21 -35.11
C ASN A 136 3.52 20.05 -36.10
N ALA A 137 2.32 19.70 -36.55
CA ALA A 137 2.00 19.30 -37.93
C ALA A 137 0.54 18.80 -38.03
N VAL A 138 -0.35 19.74 -38.33
CA VAL A 138 -1.43 19.68 -39.34
C VAL A 138 -1.91 18.30 -39.81
N GLY A 139 -3.23 18.08 -39.72
CA GLY A 139 -3.97 17.28 -40.70
C GLY A 139 -5.13 16.45 -40.17
N SER A 140 -6.34 17.00 -40.20
CA SER A 140 -7.61 16.26 -40.12
C SER A 140 -7.66 15.14 -41.16
N THR A 141 -8.01 13.90 -40.80
CA THR A 141 -8.69 12.90 -41.68
C THR A 141 -9.21 11.72 -40.84
N THR A 142 -10.33 11.19 -41.31
CA THR A 142 -11.27 10.15 -40.84
C THR A 142 -10.77 8.86 -40.17
N LEU A 143 -11.64 8.40 -39.28
CA LEU A 143 -11.86 7.05 -38.75
C LEU A 143 -11.73 5.93 -39.82
N SER A 144 -10.67 5.11 -39.76
CA SER A 144 -10.72 3.63 -39.80
C SER A 144 -9.29 3.04 -39.83
N THR A 145 -9.04 2.02 -38.99
CA THR A 145 -7.84 1.15 -39.02
C THR A 145 -6.48 1.85 -39.08
N LEU A 146 -6.05 2.47 -37.99
CA LEU A 146 -4.66 2.96 -37.86
C LEU A 146 -3.78 1.86 -37.24
N PRO A 147 -2.70 1.39 -37.89
CA PRO A 147 -1.72 0.53 -37.24
C PRO A 147 -1.10 1.29 -36.06
N GLU A 148 -0.95 0.60 -34.93
CA GLU A 148 -0.37 1.12 -33.69
C GLU A 148 0.90 1.93 -34.02
N PRO A 149 0.99 3.22 -33.62
CA PRO A 149 2.12 4.06 -34.02
C PRO A 149 3.40 3.45 -33.48
N ARG A 150 4.32 3.07 -34.38
CA ARG A 150 5.65 2.59 -34.00
C ARG A 150 6.29 3.63 -33.07
N PRO A 151 6.76 3.23 -31.88
CA PRO A 151 7.46 4.14 -31.00
C PRO A 151 8.69 4.70 -31.72
N SER A 152 8.93 6.01 -31.57
CA SER A 152 10.10 6.66 -32.16
C SER A 152 11.40 6.00 -31.71
N ASP A 153 12.46 6.07 -32.51
CA ASP A 153 13.77 5.49 -32.17
C ASP A 153 14.32 6.04 -30.85
N ALA A 154 14.01 7.29 -30.51
CA ALA A 154 14.35 7.88 -29.22
C ALA A 154 13.61 7.21 -28.04
N THR A 155 12.34 6.85 -28.23
CA THR A 155 11.55 6.10 -27.24
C THR A 155 12.07 4.68 -27.10
N VAL A 156 12.46 4.03 -28.21
CA VAL A 156 13.08 2.70 -28.20
C VAL A 156 14.42 2.74 -27.48
N ALA A 157 15.27 3.73 -27.77
CA ALA A 157 16.55 3.92 -27.09
C ALA A 157 16.40 4.20 -25.59
N MET A 158 15.40 5.00 -25.20
CA MET A 158 15.09 5.19 -23.77
C MET A 158 14.61 3.90 -23.10
N ARG A 159 13.73 3.14 -23.75
CA ARG A 159 13.25 1.85 -23.23
C ARG A 159 14.38 0.82 -23.13
N GLU A 160 15.30 0.81 -24.07
CA GLU A 160 16.48 -0.06 -24.07
C GLU A 160 17.45 0.32 -22.96
N LYS A 161 17.72 1.62 -22.76
CA LYS A 161 18.55 2.11 -21.65
C LYS A 161 17.91 1.80 -20.29
N ARG A 162 16.59 1.89 -20.17
CA ARG A 162 15.84 1.46 -18.97
C ARG A 162 16.00 -0.04 -18.73
N MET A 163 15.82 -0.85 -19.77
CA MET A 163 16.02 -2.31 -19.69
C MET A 163 17.45 -2.69 -19.29
N GLN A 164 18.46 -1.97 -19.78
CA GLN A 164 19.86 -2.20 -19.37
C GLN A 164 20.07 -1.91 -17.88
N TYR A 165 19.50 -0.82 -17.37
CA TYR A 165 19.60 -0.48 -15.95
C TYR A 165 18.86 -1.50 -15.07
N VAL A 166 17.66 -1.90 -15.47
CA VAL A 166 16.86 -2.92 -14.76
C VAL A 166 17.63 -4.24 -14.72
N ARG A 167 18.19 -4.69 -15.85
CA ARG A 167 19.00 -5.92 -15.90
C ARG A 167 20.23 -5.83 -15.00
N ARG A 168 20.91 -4.69 -14.97
CA ARG A 168 22.08 -4.48 -14.10
C ARG A 168 21.70 -4.53 -12.63
N TYR A 169 20.62 -3.85 -12.24
CA TYR A 169 20.12 -3.87 -10.88
C TYR A 169 19.69 -5.27 -10.46
N GLN A 170 18.96 -5.98 -11.32
CA GLN A 170 18.58 -7.37 -11.07
C GLN A 170 19.80 -8.26 -10.84
N ALA A 171 20.82 -8.16 -11.70
CA ALA A 171 22.07 -8.92 -11.53
C ALA A 171 22.78 -8.61 -10.21
N GLU A 172 22.87 -7.32 -9.83
CA GLU A 172 23.46 -6.90 -8.56
C GLU A 172 22.66 -7.41 -7.35
N THR A 173 21.32 -7.37 -7.41
CA THR A 173 20.48 -7.90 -6.32
C THR A 173 20.58 -9.42 -6.20
N THR A 174 20.56 -10.15 -7.32
CA THR A 174 20.70 -11.62 -7.31
C THR A 174 22.04 -12.01 -6.72
N TRP A 175 23.12 -11.33 -7.12
CA TRP A 175 24.45 -11.56 -6.57
C TRP A 175 24.52 -11.31 -5.05
N LEU A 176 23.89 -10.23 -4.55
CA LEU A 176 23.82 -9.96 -3.12
C LEU A 176 23.05 -11.03 -2.36
N TYR A 177 21.93 -11.52 -2.91
CA TYR A 177 21.14 -12.59 -2.30
C TYR A 177 21.90 -13.92 -2.27
N GLU A 178 22.56 -14.30 -3.36
CA GLU A 178 23.38 -15.51 -3.45
C GLU A 178 24.54 -15.45 -2.43
N THR A 179 25.25 -14.32 -2.39
CA THR A 179 26.35 -14.11 -1.43
C THR A 179 25.88 -14.13 0.03
N ALA A 180 24.70 -13.57 0.31
CA ALA A 180 24.12 -13.60 1.65
C ALA A 180 23.71 -15.02 2.05
N ASN A 181 23.09 -15.78 1.14
CA ASN A 181 22.70 -17.15 1.39
C ASN A 181 23.92 -18.06 1.59
N GLU A 182 24.98 -17.91 0.80
CA GLU A 182 26.23 -18.67 1.00
C GLU A 182 26.83 -18.42 2.40
N LYS A 183 26.83 -17.17 2.87
CA LYS A 183 27.30 -16.84 4.23
C LYS A 183 26.40 -17.40 5.32
N VAL A 184 25.09 -17.40 5.10
CA VAL A 184 24.12 -17.99 6.05
C VAL A 184 24.30 -19.50 6.12
N ASP A 185 24.48 -20.17 4.99
CA ASP A 185 24.75 -21.60 4.90
C ASP A 185 26.10 -21.97 5.55
N GLU A 186 27.14 -21.15 5.39
CA GLU A 186 28.42 -21.34 6.09
C GLU A 186 28.28 -21.25 7.61
N VAL A 187 27.49 -20.27 8.09
CA VAL A 187 27.24 -20.09 9.53
C VAL A 187 26.33 -21.18 10.10
N LEU A 188 25.33 -21.66 9.35
CA LEU A 188 24.44 -22.76 9.73
C LEU A 188 25.15 -24.12 9.68
N SER A 189 26.05 -24.33 8.72
CA SER A 189 26.87 -25.54 8.57
C SER A 189 27.99 -25.62 9.61
N SER A 190 28.30 -24.50 10.27
CA SER A 190 29.25 -24.48 11.38
C SER A 190 28.76 -25.37 12.52
N LYS A 191 29.58 -26.38 12.88
CA LYS A 191 29.37 -27.27 14.04
C LYS A 191 29.08 -26.50 15.34
N THR A 192 29.57 -25.26 15.42
CA THR A 192 29.34 -24.35 16.54
C THR A 192 27.87 -23.90 16.65
N MET A 193 27.17 -23.69 15.53
CA MET A 193 25.75 -23.31 15.58
C MET A 193 24.85 -24.49 15.97
N LEU A 194 25.17 -25.69 15.48
CA LEU A 194 24.51 -26.92 15.92
C LEU A 194 24.68 -27.13 17.44
N PHE A 195 25.89 -26.89 17.96
CA PHE A 195 26.17 -26.96 19.39
C PHE A 195 25.35 -25.94 20.20
N VAL A 196 25.31 -24.68 19.75
CA VAL A 196 24.49 -23.64 20.40
C VAL A 196 23.01 -24.01 20.39
N PHE A 197 22.51 -24.54 19.27
CA PHE A 197 21.11 -24.96 19.15
C PHE A 197 20.78 -26.12 20.11
N VAL A 198 21.65 -27.12 20.20
CA VAL A 198 21.48 -28.25 21.13
C VAL A 198 21.48 -27.78 22.59
N VAL A 199 22.40 -26.87 22.97
CA VAL A 199 22.44 -26.29 24.31
C VAL A 199 21.14 -25.52 24.60
N LEU A 200 20.65 -24.73 23.64
CA LEU A 200 19.44 -23.94 23.80
C LEU A 200 18.19 -24.82 23.99
N VAL A 201 18.08 -25.91 23.23
CA VAL A 201 17.01 -26.91 23.38
C VAL A 201 17.07 -27.57 24.77
N ILE A 202 18.26 -27.94 25.26
CA ILE A 202 18.44 -28.50 26.61
C ILE A 202 18.03 -27.48 27.68
N CYS A 203 18.40 -26.21 27.53
CA CYS A 203 18.00 -25.14 28.44
C CYS A 203 16.48 -24.97 28.48
N ILE A 204 15.81 -24.93 27.32
CA ILE A 204 14.34 -24.82 27.24
C ILE A 204 13.68 -26.04 27.88
N ALA A 205 14.14 -27.25 27.58
CA ALA A 205 13.61 -28.47 28.19
C ALA A 205 13.73 -28.44 29.72
N ASN A 206 14.86 -27.99 30.26
CA ASN A 206 15.05 -27.85 31.71
C ASN A 206 14.11 -26.82 32.34
N VAL A 207 13.83 -25.70 31.65
CA VAL A 207 12.87 -24.69 32.12
C VAL A 207 11.46 -25.28 32.15
N ILE A 208 11.06 -26.01 31.11
CA ILE A 208 9.75 -26.66 31.02
C ILE A 208 9.60 -27.72 32.12
N ILE A 209 10.61 -28.56 32.35
CA ILE A 209 10.57 -29.58 33.42
C ILE A 209 10.37 -28.91 34.78
N ARG A 210 11.16 -27.87 35.10
CA ARG A 210 11.00 -27.14 36.36
C ARG A 210 9.64 -26.47 36.52
N PHE A 211 9.08 -25.99 35.42
CA PHE A 211 7.74 -25.40 35.42
C PHE A 211 6.67 -26.46 35.72
N ILE A 212 6.76 -27.64 35.12
CA ILE A 212 5.85 -28.77 35.37
C ILE A 212 5.99 -29.27 36.83
N ASP A 213 7.22 -29.39 37.34
CA ASP A 213 7.46 -29.80 38.73
C ASP A 213 6.89 -28.78 39.73
N GLY A 214 7.01 -27.49 39.43
CA GLY A 214 6.41 -26.42 40.23
C GLY A 214 4.88 -26.46 40.25
N LEU A 215 4.25 -26.83 39.14
CA LEU A 215 2.79 -27.01 39.08
C LEU A 215 2.34 -28.21 39.94
N ASN A 216 3.05 -29.34 39.89
CA ASN A 216 2.74 -30.52 40.69
C ASN A 216 2.89 -30.29 42.21
N GLN A 217 3.81 -29.43 42.64
CA GLN A 217 3.93 -29.07 44.06
C GLN A 217 2.77 -28.17 44.54
N SER A 218 2.19 -27.34 43.67
CA SER A 218 1.08 -26.46 44.06
C SER A 218 -0.24 -27.20 44.33
N GLU A 219 -0.46 -28.38 43.73
CA GLU A 219 -1.67 -29.17 43.94
C GLU A 219 -1.65 -29.97 45.26
N THR A 220 -0.48 -30.23 45.85
CA THR A 220 -0.36 -31.01 47.09
C THR A 220 -0.54 -30.18 48.37
N CYS A 221 -0.54 -28.84 48.29
CA CYS A 221 -0.75 -27.96 49.45
C CYS A 221 -2.20 -27.46 49.62
N LEU A 222 -3.12 -27.76 48.71
CA LEU A 222 -4.52 -27.34 48.78
C LEU A 222 -5.47 -28.39 49.37
N TRP A 223 -4.96 -29.57 49.74
CA TRP A 223 -5.71 -30.57 50.51
C TRP A 223 -5.40 -30.48 52.01
N VAL A 224 -5.65 -29.32 52.62
CA VAL A 224 -5.87 -29.24 54.07
C VAL A 224 -7.34 -29.57 54.32
N PRO A 225 -7.69 -30.57 55.16
CA PRO A 225 -9.08 -30.99 55.33
C PRO A 225 -9.90 -29.89 56.01
N TRP A 226 -10.83 -29.31 55.25
CA TRP A 226 -11.88 -28.39 55.73
C TRP A 226 -12.96 -29.10 56.59
N LEU A 227 -12.61 -30.24 57.21
CA LEU A 227 -13.55 -31.20 57.81
C LEU A 227 -13.64 -31.13 59.34
N GLU A 228 -12.85 -30.29 60.02
CA GLU A 228 -12.90 -30.18 61.50
C GLU A 228 -13.70 -28.99 62.05
N PHE A 229 -14.23 -28.08 61.23
CA PHE A 229 -14.85 -26.83 61.75
C PHE A 229 -16.37 -26.84 61.95
N LYS A 230 -17.04 -28.01 61.95
CA LYS A 230 -18.53 -28.07 61.95
C LYS A 230 -19.22 -28.66 63.17
N ASN A 231 -18.53 -28.92 64.29
CA ASN A 231 -19.15 -29.61 65.44
C ASN A 231 -19.30 -28.83 66.76
N GLU A 232 -19.09 -27.52 66.79
CA GLU A 232 -19.09 -26.77 68.06
C GLU A 232 -20.25 -25.77 68.27
N TYR A 233 -21.34 -25.86 67.50
CA TYR A 233 -22.48 -24.91 67.61
C TYR A 233 -23.87 -25.53 67.83
N ALA A 234 -23.97 -26.78 68.28
CA ALA A 234 -25.26 -27.47 68.48
C ALA A 234 -25.65 -27.75 69.96
N HIS A 235 -24.99 -27.14 70.94
CA HIS A 235 -25.28 -27.39 72.37
C HIS A 235 -25.48 -26.13 73.22
N ASN A 236 -26.21 -25.15 72.69
CA ASN A 236 -26.83 -24.11 73.52
C ASN A 236 -28.04 -23.52 72.81
N ARG A 237 -29.21 -24.16 72.96
CA ARG A 237 -30.53 -23.51 73.01
C ARG A 237 -31.62 -24.54 73.35
N LEU A 238 -32.15 -24.38 74.57
CA LEU A 238 -33.49 -24.74 75.07
C LEU A 238 -33.84 -26.23 75.18
#